data_AF-A0A0D2M6B6-F1
#
_entry.id   AF-A0A0D2M6B6-F1
#
_cell.length_a   1.000
_cell.length_b   1.000
_cell.length_c   1.000
_cell.angle_alpha   90.00
_cell.angle_beta   90.00
_cell.angle_gamma   90.00
#
_symmetry.space_group_name_H-M   'P 1'
#
loop_
_entity.id
_entity.type
_entity.pdbx_description
1 polymer ?
#
loop_
_entity_poly.entity_id
_entity_poly.type
_entity_poly.pdbx_seq_one_letter_code
_entity_poly.pdbx_strand_id
1 'polypeptide(L)'
;MQSGGAACRHFGASFVSCGVIAALYHGCPPGAARRLLRKLDYWSICYTSSVLRGAVGARAPRALGAAAALATPLKPILVIGCNLLAIEARFVAAAVRHAALRGALCRHAAAAAAGVAAFLMDDILVLEKGFAPVFHPAWHVLSSVSLALLSPLLVHCEGPPLLEGAQALISGAP
;
A
#
# COMPACT_ATOMS: atom_id res chain seq x y z
N MET A 1 -6.20 -8.07 -21.59
CA MET A 1 -7.13 -8.67 -20.60
C MET A 1 -6.37 -9.72 -19.81
N GLN A 2 -6.38 -9.62 -18.47
CA GLN A 2 -5.84 -10.55 -17.44
C GLN A 2 -5.45 -9.66 -16.24
N SER A 3 -6.35 -9.33 -15.30
CA SER A 3 -5.90 -8.39 -14.24
C SER A 3 -6.54 -8.44 -12.86
N GLY A 4 -7.44 -9.38 -12.55
CA GLY A 4 -7.89 -9.56 -11.16
C GLY A 4 -6.78 -10.21 -10.32
N GLY A 5 -6.69 -11.54 -10.40
CA GLY A 5 -5.72 -12.33 -9.62
C GLY A 5 -4.25 -11.98 -9.85
N ALA A 6 -3.86 -11.58 -11.07
CA ALA A 6 -2.48 -11.21 -11.35
C ALA A 6 -2.05 -9.92 -10.63
N ALA A 7 -2.94 -8.93 -10.53
CA ALA A 7 -2.64 -7.67 -9.86
C ALA A 7 -2.55 -7.86 -8.33
N CYS A 8 -3.43 -8.67 -7.74
CA CYS A 8 -3.36 -8.98 -6.31
C CYS A 8 -2.14 -9.83 -5.94
N ARG A 9 -1.75 -10.80 -6.79
CA ARG A 9 -0.49 -11.54 -6.61
C ARG A 9 0.73 -10.62 -6.70
N HIS A 10 0.73 -9.70 -7.67
CA HIS A 10 1.80 -8.71 -7.81
C HIS A 10 1.87 -7.78 -6.59
N PHE A 11 0.72 -7.31 -6.09
CA PHE A 11 0.67 -6.56 -4.84
C PHE A 11 1.27 -7.36 -3.68
N GLY A 12 0.83 -8.60 -3.48
CA GLY A 12 1.34 -9.47 -2.42
C GLY A 12 2.87 -9.65 -2.48
N ALA A 13 3.41 -9.90 -3.68
CA ALA A 13 4.85 -10.00 -3.89
C ALA A 13 5.57 -8.68 -3.57
N SER A 14 5.06 -7.55 -4.07
CA SER A 14 5.65 -6.22 -3.80
C SER A 14 5.62 -5.86 -2.31
N PHE A 15 4.57 -6.26 -1.60
CA PHE A 15 4.41 -6.02 -0.16
C PHE A 15 5.41 -6.83 0.66
N VAL A 16 5.61 -8.11 0.33
CA VAL A 16 6.66 -8.93 0.95
C VAL A 16 8.05 -8.34 0.67
N SER A 17 8.33 -7.94 -0.57
CA SER A 17 9.62 -7.29 -0.90
C SER A 17 9.83 -6.00 -0.11
N CYS A 18 8.80 -5.18 0.07
CA CYS A 18 8.85 -3.98 0.91
C CYS A 18 9.23 -4.33 2.35
N GLY A 19 8.62 -5.36 2.94
CA GLY A 19 8.96 -5.84 4.29
C GLY A 19 10.40 -6.32 4.42
N VAL A 20 10.91 -7.05 3.41
CA VAL A 20 12.32 -7.48 3.37
C VAL A 20 13.26 -6.27 3.30
N ILE A 21 12.98 -5.29 2.44
CA ILE A 21 13.80 -4.08 2.30
C ILE A 21 13.79 -3.27 3.61
N ALA A 22 12.64 -3.14 4.26
CA ALA A 22 12.52 -2.49 5.56
C ALA A 22 13.35 -3.20 6.64
N ALA A 23 13.28 -4.53 6.69
CA ALA A 23 14.08 -5.33 7.62
C ALA A 23 15.59 -5.16 7.37
N LEU A 24 16.03 -5.16 6.11
CA LEU A 24 17.43 -4.90 5.74
C LEU A 24 17.86 -3.49 6.17
N TYR A 25 17.04 -2.47 5.94
CA TYR A 25 17.33 -1.10 6.37
C TYR A 25 17.49 -0.99 7.88
N HIS A 26 16.53 -1.54 8.65
CA HIS A 26 16.54 -1.45 10.10
C HIS A 26 17.60 -2.34 10.75
N GLY A 27 17.96 -3.47 10.13
CA GLY A 27 19.05 -4.33 10.59
C GLY A 27 20.44 -3.86 10.16
N CYS A 28 20.55 -2.91 9.24
CA CYS A 28 21.85 -2.43 8.74
C CYS A 28 22.51 -1.46 9.74
N PRO A 29 23.79 -1.68 10.11
CA PRO A 29 24.54 -0.74 10.94
C PRO A 29 24.66 0.67 10.31
N PRO A 30 24.89 1.72 11.10
CA PRO A 30 25.12 3.08 10.58
C PRO A 30 26.25 3.13 9.54
N GLY A 31 25.98 3.71 8.37
CA GLY A 31 26.98 3.81 7.29
C GLY A 31 26.38 4.18 5.93
N ALA A 32 27.20 4.10 4.89
CA ALA A 32 26.79 4.39 3.51
C ALA A 32 25.70 3.42 3.01
N ALA A 33 25.84 2.12 3.32
CA ALA A 33 24.85 1.09 2.98
C ALA A 33 23.48 1.41 3.59
N ARG A 34 23.41 1.78 4.88
CA ARG A 34 22.16 2.15 5.55
C ARG A 34 21.49 3.37 4.91
N ARG A 35 22.26 4.36 4.42
CA ARG A 35 21.70 5.52 3.70
C ARG A 35 21.06 5.13 2.37
N LEU A 36 21.64 4.16 1.65
CA LEU A 36 21.05 3.62 0.43
C LEU A 36 19.81 2.80 0.75
N LEU A 37 19.88 1.90 1.73
CA LEU A 37 18.74 1.09 2.16
C LEU A 37 17.57 1.93 2.65
N ARG A 38 17.83 3.07 3.31
CA ARG A 38 16.78 4.03 3.68
C ARG A 38 16.05 4.57 2.44
N LYS A 39 16.77 4.87 1.35
CA LYS A 39 16.14 5.33 0.11
C LYS A 39 15.33 4.20 -0.53
N LEU A 40 15.91 3.00 -0.59
CA LEU A 40 15.23 1.82 -1.13
C LEU A 40 13.96 1.47 -0.36
N ASP A 41 13.96 1.64 0.96
CA ASP A 41 12.80 1.46 1.82
C ASP A 41 11.65 2.39 1.37
N TYR A 42 11.89 3.70 1.32
CA TYR A 42 10.88 4.65 0.81
C TYR A 42 10.44 4.38 -0.63
N TRP A 43 11.37 4.01 -1.52
CA TRP A 43 11.03 3.72 -2.91
C TRP A 43 10.19 2.45 -3.04
N SER A 44 10.46 1.45 -2.21
CA SER A 44 9.68 0.22 -2.17
C SER A 44 8.24 0.49 -1.71
N ILE A 45 8.04 1.38 -0.73
CA ILE A 45 6.69 1.82 -0.30
C ILE A 45 5.98 2.58 -1.44
N CYS A 46 6.68 3.46 -2.17
CA CYS A 46 6.12 4.14 -3.35
C CYS A 46 5.66 3.13 -4.41
N TYR A 47 6.49 2.13 -4.70
CA TYR A 47 6.19 1.08 -5.67
C TYR A 47 4.99 0.24 -5.22
N THR A 48 5.04 -0.31 -4.00
CA THR A 48 4.00 -1.17 -3.45
C THR A 48 2.65 -0.44 -3.36
N SER A 49 2.63 0.83 -2.94
CA SER A 49 1.40 1.63 -2.92
C SER A 49 0.85 1.89 -4.33
N SER A 50 1.72 2.05 -5.34
CA SER A 50 1.31 2.19 -6.74
C SER A 50 0.71 0.89 -7.30
N VAL A 51 1.32 -0.26 -7.00
CA VAL A 51 0.82 -1.58 -7.40
C VAL A 51 -0.53 -1.85 -6.73
N LEU A 52 -0.66 -1.60 -5.43
CA LEU A 52 -1.91 -1.72 -4.68
C LEU A 52 -3.01 -0.85 -5.27
N ARG A 53 -2.70 0.41 -5.55
CA ARG A 53 -3.64 1.35 -6.21
C ARG A 53 -4.15 0.79 -7.54
N GLY A 54 -3.28 0.15 -8.31
CA GLY A 54 -3.65 -0.55 -9.54
C GLY A 54 -4.56 -1.76 -9.29
N ALA A 55 -4.26 -2.55 -8.25
CA ALA A 55 -5.01 -3.76 -7.88
C ALA A 55 -6.43 -3.46 -7.38
N VAL A 56 -6.65 -2.34 -6.66
CA VAL A 56 -7.99 -1.89 -6.24
C VAL A 56 -8.76 -1.16 -7.37
N GLY A 57 -8.20 -1.10 -8.58
CA GLY A 57 -8.82 -0.45 -9.73
C GLY A 57 -8.77 1.08 -9.70
N ALA A 58 -8.02 1.70 -8.79
CA ALA A 58 -7.88 3.16 -8.69
C ALA A 58 -6.76 3.70 -9.63
N ARG A 59 -6.67 3.18 -10.85
CA ARG A 59 -5.54 3.42 -11.77
C ARG A 59 -5.35 4.89 -12.12
N ALA A 60 -4.08 5.28 -12.30
CA ALA A 60 -3.70 6.60 -12.80
C ALA A 60 -3.66 6.63 -14.34
N PRO A 61 -3.86 7.80 -14.97
CA PRO A 61 -3.37 8.02 -16.33
C PRO A 61 -1.87 7.70 -16.42
N ARG A 62 -1.41 7.12 -17.53
CA ARG A 62 -0.01 6.71 -17.72
C ARG A 62 0.99 7.85 -17.46
N ALA A 63 0.65 9.07 -17.90
CA ALA A 63 1.46 10.26 -17.66
C ALA A 63 1.64 10.56 -16.16
N LEU A 64 0.57 10.42 -15.36
CA LEU A 64 0.65 10.61 -13.91
C LEU A 64 1.46 9.49 -13.24
N GLY A 65 1.36 8.25 -13.74
CA GLY A 65 2.21 7.15 -13.30
C GLY A 65 3.71 7.41 -13.57
N ALA A 66 4.04 7.90 -14.77
CA ALA A 66 5.40 8.29 -15.11
C ALA A 66 5.91 9.46 -14.25
N ALA A 67 5.08 10.49 -14.04
CA ALA A 67 5.41 11.60 -13.17
C ALA A 67 5.66 11.15 -11.72
N ALA A 68 4.84 10.25 -11.19
CA ALA A 68 5.03 9.68 -9.85
C ALA A 68 6.33 8.86 -9.74
N ALA A 69 6.68 8.08 -10.78
CA ALA A 69 7.94 7.35 -10.83
C ALA A 69 9.15 8.30 -10.83
N LEU A 70 9.11 9.38 -11.61
CA LEU A 70 10.16 10.41 -11.63
C LEU A 70 10.25 11.20 -10.32
N ALA A 71 9.12 11.40 -9.63
CA ALA A 71 9.07 12.10 -8.35
C ALA A 71 9.54 11.22 -7.18
N THR A 72 9.45 9.89 -7.27
CA THR A 72 9.80 8.93 -6.21
C THR A 72 11.20 9.16 -5.58
N PRO A 73 12.30 9.37 -6.36
CA PRO A 73 13.61 9.63 -5.77
C PRO A 73 13.72 10.95 -5.00
N LEU A 74 12.84 11.92 -5.26
CA LEU A 74 12.92 13.29 -4.72
C LEU A 74 11.86 13.58 -3.65
N LYS A 75 10.64 13.05 -3.81
CA LYS A 75 9.45 13.33 -3.00
C LYS A 75 8.66 12.04 -2.71
N PRO A 76 9.27 11.00 -2.11
CA PRO A 76 8.59 9.72 -1.90
C PRO A 76 7.33 9.84 -1.03
N ILE A 77 7.36 10.67 0.02
CA ILE A 77 6.20 10.87 0.92
C ILE A 77 4.98 11.41 0.17
N LEU A 78 5.18 12.35 -0.76
CA LEU A 78 4.10 12.88 -1.58
C LEU A 78 3.50 11.78 -2.47
N VAL A 79 4.35 10.98 -3.12
CA VAL A 79 3.93 9.87 -4.00
C VAL A 79 3.13 8.83 -3.21
N ILE A 80 3.63 8.44 -2.04
CA ILE A 80 2.95 7.50 -1.13
C ILE A 80 1.59 8.07 -0.72
N GLY A 81 1.56 9.31 -0.23
CA GLY A 81 0.32 9.97 0.19
C GLY A 81 -0.74 10.02 -0.91
N CYS A 82 -0.36 10.41 -2.13
CA CYS A 82 -1.28 10.42 -3.27
C CYS A 82 -1.81 9.02 -3.62
N ASN A 83 -0.96 7.99 -3.58
CA ASN A 83 -1.41 6.62 -3.85
C ASN A 83 -2.38 6.12 -2.78
N LEU A 84 -2.06 6.33 -1.50
CA LEU A 84 -2.91 5.92 -0.37
C LEU A 84 -4.26 6.65 -0.40
N LEU A 85 -4.28 7.97 -0.62
CA LEU A 85 -5.52 8.72 -0.75
C LEU A 85 -6.44 8.17 -1.86
N ALA A 86 -5.87 7.75 -3.00
CA ALA A 86 -6.64 7.14 -4.07
C ALA A 86 -7.21 5.77 -3.67
N ILE A 87 -6.45 4.98 -2.91
CA ILE A 87 -6.89 3.68 -2.37
C ILE A 87 -8.03 3.87 -1.36
N GLU A 88 -7.87 4.81 -0.42
CA GLU A 88 -8.90 5.13 0.58
C GLU A 88 -10.19 5.60 -0.07
N ALA A 89 -10.11 6.56 -1.00
CA ALA A 89 -11.27 7.06 -1.73
C ALA A 89 -12.00 5.92 -2.45
N ARG A 90 -11.25 4.98 -3.04
CA ARG A 90 -11.80 3.79 -3.69
C ARG A 90 -12.48 2.85 -2.70
N PHE A 91 -11.91 2.63 -1.52
CA PHE A 91 -12.49 1.79 -0.49
C PHE A 91 -13.79 2.38 0.06
N VAL A 92 -13.77 3.67 0.40
CA VAL A 92 -14.96 4.41 0.85
C VAL A 92 -16.06 4.35 -0.21
N ALA A 93 -15.74 4.64 -1.49
CA ALA A 93 -16.71 4.57 -2.58
C ALA A 93 -17.31 3.17 -2.73
N ALA A 94 -16.52 2.11 -2.55
CA ALA A 94 -17.00 0.74 -2.57
C ALA A 94 -17.92 0.43 -1.37
N ALA A 95 -17.54 0.86 -0.16
CA ALA A 95 -18.29 0.61 1.08
C ALA A 95 -19.61 1.40 1.19
N VAL A 96 -19.71 2.55 0.51
CA VAL A 96 -20.96 3.28 0.33
C VAL A 96 -21.96 2.43 -0.47
N ARG A 97 -21.50 1.79 -1.55
CA ARG A 97 -22.33 0.98 -2.45
C ARG A 97 -22.58 -0.44 -1.96
N HIS A 98 -21.64 -1.00 -1.19
CA HIS A 98 -21.66 -2.40 -0.76
C HIS A 98 -21.46 -2.48 0.76
N ALA A 99 -22.56 -2.65 1.50
CA ALA A 99 -22.56 -2.68 2.96
C ALA A 99 -21.61 -3.74 3.57
N ALA A 100 -21.39 -4.85 2.86
CA ALA A 100 -20.45 -5.90 3.25
C ALA A 100 -19.00 -5.42 3.45
N LEU A 101 -18.59 -4.32 2.82
CA LEU A 101 -17.23 -3.78 2.92
C LEU A 101 -17.03 -2.85 4.13
N ARG A 102 -18.11 -2.38 4.77
CA ARG A 102 -18.03 -1.36 5.84
C ARG A 102 -17.24 -1.83 7.05
N GLY A 103 -17.44 -3.07 7.48
CA GLY A 103 -16.69 -3.63 8.62
C GLY A 103 -15.19 -3.74 8.34
N ALA A 104 -14.81 -4.08 7.09
CA ALA A 104 -13.42 -4.11 6.68
C ALA A 104 -12.81 -2.70 6.65
N LEU A 105 -13.54 -1.72 6.08
CA LEU A 105 -13.13 -0.31 6.06
C LEU A 105 -12.90 0.23 7.49
N CYS A 106 -13.82 0.01 8.42
CA CYS A 106 -13.67 0.50 9.80
C CYS A 106 -12.43 -0.07 10.48
N ARG A 107 -12.18 -1.39 10.36
CA ARG A 107 -10.99 -2.02 10.96
C ARG A 107 -9.70 -1.53 10.28
N HIS A 108 -9.72 -1.42 8.96
CA HIS A 108 -8.60 -0.89 8.18
C HIS A 108 -8.25 0.54 8.61
N ALA A 109 -9.25 1.42 8.68
CA ALA A 109 -9.10 2.82 9.08
C ALA A 109 -8.61 2.94 10.53
N ALA A 110 -9.14 2.13 11.45
CA ALA A 110 -8.69 2.11 12.85
C ALA A 110 -7.21 1.68 12.95
N ALA A 111 -6.80 0.61 12.25
CA ALA A 111 -5.42 0.16 12.22
C ALA A 111 -4.50 1.19 11.54
N ALA A 112 -4.94 1.80 10.44
CA ALA A 112 -4.20 2.85 9.74
C ALA A 112 -3.98 4.07 10.64
N ALA A 113 -5.04 4.55 11.30
CA ALA A 113 -4.98 5.70 12.20
C ALA A 113 -4.08 5.42 13.41
N ALA A 114 -4.18 4.23 14.02
CA ALA A 114 -3.30 3.81 15.11
C ALA A 114 -1.84 3.72 14.64
N GLY A 115 -1.61 3.21 13.42
CA GLY A 115 -0.29 3.22 12.80
C GLY A 115 0.26 4.65 12.68
N VAL A 116 -0.48 5.54 12.02
CA VAL A 116 -0.03 6.93 11.81
C VAL A 116 0.25 7.61 13.15
N ALA A 117 -0.58 7.36 14.17
CA ALA A 117 -0.34 7.85 15.53
C ALA A 117 0.98 7.30 16.11
N ALA A 118 1.28 6.01 15.96
CA ALA A 118 2.54 5.41 16.40
C ALA A 118 3.76 6.02 15.68
N PHE A 119 3.64 6.28 14.38
CA PHE A 119 4.70 6.93 13.59
C PHE A 119 4.96 8.37 14.08
N LEU A 120 3.90 9.17 14.22
CA LEU A 120 4.02 10.55 14.69
C LEU A 120 4.50 10.64 16.14
N MET A 121 4.10 9.69 16.99
CA MET A 121 4.58 9.63 18.36
C MET A 121 6.09 9.42 18.41
N ASP A 122 6.63 8.55 17.55
CA ASP A 122 8.07 8.35 17.48
C ASP A 122 8.80 9.60 16.96
N ASP A 123 8.26 10.33 15.98
CA ASP A 123 8.85 11.59 15.55
C ASP A 123 8.94 12.60 16.71
N ILE A 124 7.89 12.75 17.52
CA ILE A 124 7.90 13.63 18.70
C ILE A 124 8.89 13.13 19.75
N LEU A 125 8.83 11.86 20.13
CA LEU A 125 9.63 11.32 21.22
C LEU A 125 11.13 11.24 20.86
N VAL A 126 11.45 10.93 19.60
CA VAL A 126 12.84 10.83 19.14
C VAL A 126 13.41 12.22 18.85
N LEU A 127 12.70 13.08 18.11
CA LEU A 127 13.23 14.38 17.68
C LEU A 127 13.16 15.43 18.80
N GLU A 128 12.09 15.47 19.59
CA GLU A 128 11.91 16.50 20.61
C GLU A 128 12.44 16.07 21.98
N LYS A 129 12.40 14.77 22.29
CA LYS A 129 12.69 14.25 23.64
C LYS A 129 13.89 13.28 23.72
N GLY A 130 14.49 12.91 22.58
CA GLY A 130 15.70 12.08 22.55
C GLY A 130 15.51 10.62 22.99
N PHE A 131 14.28 10.10 22.99
CA PHE A 131 14.03 8.70 23.31
C PHE A 131 14.43 7.76 22.16
N ALA A 132 14.61 6.49 22.48
CA ALA A 132 14.71 5.44 21.47
C ALA A 132 13.38 5.31 20.68
N PRO A 133 13.43 4.94 19.39
CA PRO A 133 12.25 4.80 18.54
C PRO A 133 11.46 3.51 18.88
N VAL A 134 10.78 3.53 20.02
CA VAL A 134 10.08 2.37 20.57
C VAL A 134 8.73 2.13 19.91
N PHE A 135 8.13 3.14 19.26
CA PHE A 135 6.85 3.02 18.56
C PHE A 135 7.01 2.70 17.07
N HIS A 136 8.19 2.89 16.46
CA HIS A 136 8.43 2.57 15.05
C HIS A 136 8.17 1.09 14.69
N PRO A 137 8.50 0.10 15.53
CA PRO A 137 8.10 -1.28 15.28
C PRO A 137 6.58 -1.45 15.27
N ALA A 138 5.86 -0.76 16.16
CA ALA A 138 4.41 -0.78 16.20
C ALA A 138 3.80 -0.16 14.93
N TRP A 139 4.40 0.91 14.40
CA TRP A 139 4.04 1.47 13.09
C TRP A 139 4.12 0.43 11.97
N HIS A 140 5.21 -0.33 11.88
CA HIS A 140 5.37 -1.38 10.86
C HIS A 140 4.31 -2.47 10.98
N VAL A 141 4.03 -2.93 12.22
CA VAL A 141 3.01 -3.96 12.47
C VAL A 141 1.61 -3.44 12.12
N LEU A 142 1.24 -2.26 12.60
CA LEU A 142 -0.09 -1.67 12.37
C LEU A 142 -0.33 -1.34 10.90
N SER A 143 0.69 -0.84 10.20
CA SER A 143 0.64 -0.61 8.75
C SER A 143 0.43 -1.91 7.98
N SER A 144 1.13 -2.98 8.40
CA SER A 144 0.98 -4.31 7.77
C SER A 144 -0.41 -4.90 8.00
N VAL A 145 -0.93 -4.79 9.22
CA VAL A 145 -2.30 -5.21 9.57
C VAL A 145 -3.33 -4.40 8.78
N SER A 146 -3.15 -3.08 8.71
CA SER A 146 -4.02 -2.20 7.92
C SER A 146 -4.06 -2.63 6.46
N LEU A 147 -2.91 -2.89 5.82
CA LEU A 147 -2.86 -3.35 4.44
C LEU A 147 -3.47 -4.75 4.25
N ALA A 148 -3.31 -5.66 5.21
CA ALA A 148 -3.97 -6.97 5.16
C ALA A 148 -5.51 -6.85 5.21
N LEU A 149 -6.03 -5.87 5.95
CA LEU A 149 -7.46 -5.58 6.06
C LEU A 149 -8.09 -5.02 4.77
N LEU A 150 -7.30 -4.69 3.75
CA LEU A 150 -7.79 -4.34 2.40
C LEU A 150 -8.23 -5.57 1.57
N SER A 151 -7.97 -6.79 2.05
CA SER A 151 -8.29 -8.02 1.30
C SER A 151 -9.74 -8.10 0.78
N PRO A 152 -10.78 -7.72 1.55
CA PRO A 152 -12.15 -7.71 1.03
C PRO A 152 -12.37 -6.73 -0.12
N LEU A 153 -11.69 -5.58 -0.12
CA LEU A 153 -11.73 -4.64 -1.24
C LEU A 153 -11.05 -5.22 -2.48
N LEU A 154 -9.90 -5.87 -2.30
CA LEU A 154 -9.18 -6.52 -3.39
C LEU A 154 -10.07 -7.59 -4.05
N VAL A 155 -10.65 -8.49 -3.27
CA VAL A 155 -11.59 -9.52 -3.78
C VAL A 155 -12.80 -8.88 -4.48
N HIS A 156 -13.36 -7.81 -3.90
CA HIS A 156 -14.47 -7.09 -4.52
C HIS A 156 -14.09 -6.49 -5.90
N CYS A 157 -12.87 -5.99 -6.05
CA CYS A 157 -12.37 -5.44 -7.31
C CYS A 157 -12.01 -6.52 -8.34
N GLU A 158 -11.72 -7.75 -7.90
CA GLU A 158 -11.46 -8.90 -8.78
C GLU A 158 -12.72 -9.54 -9.36
N GLY A 159 -13.87 -9.39 -8.70
CA GLY A 159 -15.13 -10.05 -9.09
C GLY A 159 -15.59 -9.76 -10.52
N PRO A 160 -15.75 -8.50 -10.95
CA PRO A 160 -16.24 -8.19 -12.30
C PRO A 160 -15.32 -8.72 -13.42
N PRO A 161 -13.98 -8.57 -13.36
CA PRO A 161 -13.08 -9.17 -14.35
C PRO A 161 -13.13 -10.71 -14.43
N LEU A 162 -13.40 -11.39 -13.31
CA LEU A 162 -13.52 -12.86 -13.29
C LEU A 162 -14.82 -13.33 -13.96
N LEU A 163 -15.92 -12.61 -13.73
CA LEU A 163 -17.20 -12.87 -14.38
C LEU A 163 -17.14 -12.63 -15.89
N GLU A 164 -16.52 -11.53 -16.32
CA GLU A 164 -16.29 -11.24 -17.75
C GLU A 164 -15.43 -12.31 -18.42
N GLY A 165 -14.35 -12.77 -17.76
CA GLY A 165 -13.51 -13.85 -18.27
C GLY A 165 -14.25 -15.18 -18.38
N ALA A 166 -15.06 -15.54 -17.38
CA ALA A 166 -15.90 -16.74 -17.43
C ALA A 166 -16.95 -16.66 -18.56
N GLN A 167 -17.58 -15.50 -18.75
CA GLN A 167 -18.54 -15.27 -19.82
C GLN A 167 -17.90 -15.32 -21.22
N ALA A 168 -16.67 -14.83 -21.39
CA ALA A 168 -15.92 -14.95 -22.64
C ALA A 168 -15.59 -16.42 -22.98
N LEU A 169 -15.17 -17.20 -21.98
CA LEU A 169 -14.91 -18.64 -22.15
C LEU A 169 -16.17 -19.42 -22.50
N ILE A 170 -17.31 -19.11 -21.87
CA ILE A 170 -18.60 -19.77 -22.14
C ILE A 170 -19.15 -19.38 -23.52
N SER A 171 -18.96 -18.12 -23.94
CA SER A 171 -19.50 -17.62 -25.22
C SER A 171 -18.65 -17.98 -26.44
N GLY A 172 -17.46 -18.57 -26.26
CA GLY A 172 -16.56 -18.92 -27.36
C GLY A 172 -16.06 -17.71 -28.16
N ALA A 173 -16.20 -16.50 -27.61
CA ALA A 173 -15.72 -15.28 -28.24
C ALA A 173 -14.17 -15.22 -28.13
N PRO A 174 -13.46 -14.92 -29.24
CA PRO A 174 -12.00 -14.81 -29.25
C PRO A 174 -11.48 -13.66 -28.37
#